data_AF-A0A8C5PGB7-F1
#
_entry.id   AF-A0A8C5PGB7-F1
#
_cell.length_a   1.000
_cell.length_b   1.000
_cell.length_c   1.000
_cell.angle_alpha   90.00
_cell.angle_beta   90.00
_cell.angle_gamma   90.00
#
_symmetry.space_group_name_H-M   'P 1'
#
loop_
_entity.id
_entity.type
_entity.pdbx_description
1 polymer ?
#
loop_
_entity_poly.entity_id
_entity_poly.type
_entity_poly.pdbx_seq_one_letter_code
_entity_poly.pdbx_strand_id
1 'polypeptide(L)'
;MANWPLLSKKNIAARLKFAKEHLDARQHYWQNILWTDETKIELFGKNTQHYVWRKKGTNTIPTVKHGGGNIMLWGCFSAKGPGRLIRVKGRMNGAMYREILNLHGGMGKNTSNSV
;
A
#
# COMPACT_ATOMS: atom_id res chain seq x y z
N MET A 1 -10.13 -4.25 -23.87
CA MET A 1 -9.92 -5.63 -23.36
C MET A 1 -9.17 -5.54 -22.04
N ALA A 2 -9.72 -6.07 -20.94
CA ALA A 2 -9.08 -6.03 -19.64
C ALA A 2 -7.92 -7.05 -19.60
N ASN A 3 -6.71 -6.59 -19.32
CA ASN A 3 -5.53 -7.43 -19.19
C ASN A 3 -5.51 -8.01 -17.76
N TRP A 4 -6.22 -9.12 -17.55
CA TRP A 4 -6.13 -9.84 -16.28
C TRP A 4 -4.69 -10.37 -16.15
N PRO A 5 -3.96 -10.10 -15.06
CA PRO A 5 -2.62 -10.62 -14.92
C PRO A 5 -2.67 -12.15 -14.94
N LEU A 6 -2.07 -12.73 -15.97
CA LEU A 6 -2.00 -14.18 -16.12
C LEU A 6 -1.18 -14.76 -14.97
N LEU A 7 -1.83 -15.53 -14.10
CA LEU A 7 -1.15 -16.23 -13.01
C LEU A 7 -0.34 -17.39 -13.58
N SER A 8 0.97 -17.37 -13.36
CA SER A 8 1.84 -18.50 -13.75
C SER A 8 1.49 -19.75 -12.95
N LYS A 9 1.70 -20.95 -13.52
CA LYS A 9 1.52 -22.22 -12.81
C LYS A 9 2.30 -22.26 -11.48
N LYS A 10 3.50 -21.67 -11.46
CA LYS A 10 4.33 -21.50 -10.26
C LYS A 10 3.63 -20.69 -9.17
N ASN A 11 3.06 -19.53 -9.54
CA ASN A 11 2.37 -18.66 -8.57
C ASN A 11 1.07 -19.31 -8.07
N ILE A 12 0.35 -20.05 -8.93
CA ILE A 12 -0.84 -20.82 -8.52
C ILE A 12 -0.45 -21.87 -7.47
N ALA A 13 0.58 -22.67 -7.74
CA ALA A 13 1.05 -23.70 -6.82
C ALA A 13 1.52 -23.10 -5.48
N ALA A 14 2.28 -22.00 -5.51
CA ALA A 14 2.74 -21.32 -4.28
C ALA A 14 1.58 -20.79 -3.44
N ARG A 15 0.58 -20.15 -4.07
CA ARG A 15 -0.62 -19.65 -3.38
C ARG A 15 -1.45 -20.78 -2.79
N LEU A 16 -1.60 -21.89 -3.52
CA LEU A 16 -2.33 -23.06 -3.03
C LEU A 16 -1.60 -23.71 -1.84
N LYS A 17 -0.27 -23.81 -1.90
CA LYS A 17 0.54 -24.32 -0.79
C LYS A 17 0.36 -23.47 0.47
N PHE A 18 0.51 -22.15 0.35
CA PHE A 18 0.31 -21.22 1.46
C PHE A 18 -1.09 -21.34 2.06
N ALA A 19 -2.14 -21.39 1.23
CA ALA A 19 -3.51 -21.52 1.69
C ALA A 19 -3.76 -22.84 2.44
N LYS A 20 -3.20 -23.96 1.97
CA LYS A 20 -3.31 -25.26 2.64
C LYS A 20 -2.57 -25.26 3.99
N GLU A 21 -1.37 -24.69 4.05
CA GLU A 21 -0.55 -24.64 5.27
C GLU A 21 -1.20 -23.78 6.37
N HIS A 22 -1.98 -22.76 6.00
CA HIS A 22 -2.61 -21.83 6.94
C HIS A 22 -4.13 -22.02 7.05
N LEU A 23 -4.69 -23.09 6.46
CA LEU A 23 -6.14 -23.34 6.45
C LEU A 23 -6.68 -23.49 7.88
N ASP A 24 -5.97 -24.25 8.71
CA ASP A 24 -6.33 -24.51 10.11
C ASP A 24 -5.60 -23.58 11.09
N ALA A 25 -4.99 -22.50 10.59
CA ALA A 25 -4.32 -21.52 11.44
C ALA A 25 -5.35 -20.89 12.39
N ARG A 26 -5.12 -21.05 13.70
CA ARG A 26 -6.00 -20.54 14.75
C ARG A 26 -6.18 -19.03 14.62
N GLN A 27 -7.33 -18.51 15.02
CA GLN A 27 -7.62 -17.07 14.97
C GLN A 27 -6.54 -16.20 15.62
N HIS A 28 -5.97 -16.64 16.74
CA HIS A 28 -4.89 -15.91 17.44
C HIS A 28 -3.65 -15.70 16.55
N TYR A 29 -3.37 -16.60 15.61
CA TYR A 29 -2.26 -16.45 14.66
C TYR A 29 -2.49 -15.21 13.79
N TRP A 30 -3.66 -15.13 13.15
CA TRP A 30 -4.04 -14.00 12.30
C TRP A 30 -4.14 -12.67 13.04
N GLN A 31 -4.59 -12.71 14.31
CA GLN A 31 -4.69 -11.52 15.15
C GLN A 31 -3.32 -10.91 15.51
N ASN A 32 -2.26 -11.71 15.47
CA ASN A 32 -0.91 -11.28 15.79
C ASN A 32 -0.06 -10.95 14.55
N ILE A 33 -0.63 -11.05 13.34
CA ILE A 33 0.05 -10.64 12.10
C ILE A 33 -0.07 -9.12 11.92
N LEU A 34 1.07 -8.49 11.65
CA LEU A 34 1.15 -7.11 11.14
C LEU A 34 1.21 -7.15 9.62
N TRP A 35 0.15 -6.68 8.98
CA TRP A 35 0.07 -6.53 7.53
C TRP A 35 0.69 -5.19 7.13
N THR A 36 1.45 -5.17 6.04
CA THR A 36 2.09 -3.95 5.52
C THR A 36 1.93 -3.90 4.01
N ASP A 37 1.71 -2.73 3.44
CA ASP A 37 1.68 -2.55 1.99
C ASP A 37 2.00 -1.10 1.61
N GLU A 38 2.31 -0.90 0.32
CA GLU A 38 2.47 0.41 -0.29
C GLU A 38 1.30 0.72 -1.23
N THR A 39 0.81 1.96 -1.16
CA THR A 39 -0.19 2.45 -2.11
C THR A 39 0.23 3.76 -2.74
N LYS A 40 -0.11 3.93 -4.02
CA LYS A 40 0.06 5.17 -4.77
C LYS A 40 -1.31 5.79 -4.98
N ILE A 41 -1.54 6.96 -4.39
CA ILE A 41 -2.75 7.74 -4.60
C ILE A 41 -2.45 8.82 -5.63
N GLU A 42 -3.20 8.81 -6.74
CA GLU A 42 -3.09 9.80 -7.81
C GLU A 42 -4.05 10.96 -7.52
N LEU A 43 -3.56 12.20 -7.63
CA LEU A 43 -4.39 13.40 -7.43
C LEU A 43 -5.39 13.60 -8.59
N PHE A 44 -4.99 13.19 -9.79
CA PHE A 44 -5.82 13.18 -10.99
C PHE A 44 -5.80 11.77 -11.56
N GLY A 45 -6.70 10.92 -11.04
CA GLY A 45 -6.77 9.52 -11.44
C GLY A 45 -7.37 9.34 -12.83
N LYS A 46 -6.99 8.26 -13.52
CA LYS A 46 -7.54 7.92 -14.85
C LYS A 46 -9.06 7.66 -14.87
N ASN A 47 -9.69 7.42 -13.72
CA ASN A 47 -11.09 7.02 -13.58
C ASN A 47 -11.95 7.97 -12.71
N THR A 48 -11.48 9.18 -12.42
CA THR A 48 -12.26 10.16 -11.65
C THR A 48 -12.84 11.24 -12.55
N GLN A 49 -14.16 11.38 -12.55
CA GLN A 49 -14.86 12.49 -13.20
C GLN A 49 -14.61 13.74 -12.34
N HIS A 50 -13.75 14.63 -12.80
CA HIS A 50 -13.41 15.85 -12.08
C HIS A 50 -14.43 16.95 -12.38
N TYR A 51 -15.04 17.54 -11.34
CA TYR A 51 -15.78 18.79 -11.48
C TYR A 51 -14.81 19.95 -11.61
N VAL A 52 -14.93 20.75 -12.67
CA VAL A 52 -14.07 21.90 -12.94
C VAL A 52 -14.94 23.12 -13.25
N TRP A 53 -14.67 24.24 -12.57
CA TRP A 53 -15.32 25.52 -12.84
C TRP A 53 -14.65 26.21 -14.04
N ARG A 54 -15.41 26.57 -15.08
CA ARG A 54 -14.89 27.27 -16.29
C ARG A 54 -15.86 28.29 -16.85
N LYS A 55 -15.29 29.26 -17.59
CA LYS A 55 -16.03 30.24 -18.40
C LYS A 55 -16.57 29.57 -19.68
N LYS A 56 -17.76 29.99 -20.14
CA LYS A 56 -18.45 29.43 -21.31
C LYS A 56 -17.56 29.58 -22.57
N GLY A 57 -17.27 28.47 -23.28
CA GLY A 57 -16.57 28.48 -24.57
C GLY A 57 -15.18 27.82 -24.64
N THR A 58 -14.62 27.32 -23.54
CA THR A 58 -13.31 26.63 -23.56
C THR A 58 -13.46 25.11 -23.38
N ASN A 59 -13.51 24.35 -24.48
CA ASN A 59 -13.83 22.91 -24.49
C ASN A 59 -12.63 21.95 -24.44
N THR A 60 -11.42 22.43 -24.20
CA THR A 60 -10.25 21.54 -24.10
C THR A 60 -9.92 21.28 -22.63
N ILE A 61 -10.16 20.05 -22.15
CA ILE A 61 -9.49 19.55 -20.94
C ILE A 61 -8.02 19.39 -21.34
N PRO A 62 -7.07 20.15 -20.78
CA PRO A 62 -5.67 19.81 -20.96
C PRO A 62 -5.51 18.44 -20.32
N THR A 63 -5.30 17.41 -21.14
CA THR A 63 -4.85 16.11 -20.64
C THR A 63 -3.49 16.41 -20.03
N VAL A 64 -3.41 16.46 -18.70
CA VAL A 64 -2.13 16.61 -18.01
C VAL A 64 -1.35 15.34 -18.31
N LYS A 65 -0.55 15.37 -19.38
CA LYS A 65 0.16 14.19 -19.86
C LYS A 65 1.06 13.60 -18.76
N HIS A 66 1.46 14.42 -17.76
CA HIS A 66 2.34 14.02 -16.67
C HIS A 66 2.12 14.78 -15.33
N GLY A 67 1.05 15.57 -15.18
CA GLY A 67 1.07 16.74 -14.27
C GLY A 67 0.19 16.70 -13.03
N GLY A 68 -0.40 15.55 -12.68
CA GLY A 68 -1.28 15.49 -11.51
C GLY A 68 -0.57 15.36 -10.17
N GLY A 69 0.67 14.85 -10.17
CA GLY A 69 1.32 14.42 -8.93
C GLY A 69 0.68 13.16 -8.34
N ASN A 70 1.43 12.49 -7.49
CA ASN A 70 0.95 11.36 -6.70
C ASN A 70 1.59 11.42 -5.32
N ILE A 71 0.95 10.76 -4.36
CA ILE A 71 1.55 10.46 -3.07
C ILE A 71 1.73 8.95 -2.96
N MET A 72 2.93 8.54 -2.58
CA MET A 72 3.22 7.17 -2.22
C MET A 72 3.17 7.06 -0.71
N LEU A 73 2.40 6.09 -0.21
CA LEU A 73 2.20 5.84 1.20
C LEU A 73 2.64 4.41 1.50
N TRP A 74 3.36 4.23 2.60
CA TRP A 74 3.54 2.95 3.27
C TRP A 74 2.60 2.91 4.46
N GLY A 75 1.88 1.80 4.65
CA GLY A 75 1.00 1.63 5.79
C GLY A 75 1.12 0.24 6.38
N CYS A 76 0.74 0.13 7.65
CA CYS A 76 0.56 -1.17 8.29
C CYS A 76 -0.74 -1.23 9.09
N PHE A 77 -1.27 -2.42 9.31
CA PHE A 77 -2.41 -2.65 10.19
C PHE A 77 -2.38 -4.08 10.76
N SER A 78 -3.10 -4.28 11.86
CA SER A 78 -3.33 -5.61 12.45
C SER A 78 -4.80 -5.77 12.82
N ALA A 79 -5.16 -6.91 13.39
CA ALA A 79 -6.52 -7.09 13.94
C ALA A 79 -6.86 -6.08 15.05
N LYS A 80 -5.85 -5.43 15.65
CA LYS A 80 -6.05 -4.38 16.68
C LYS A 80 -6.32 -2.99 16.08
N GLY A 81 -6.23 -2.84 14.76
CA GLY A 81 -6.47 -1.58 14.08
C GLY A 81 -5.30 -1.10 13.20
N PRO A 82 -5.43 0.12 12.65
CA PRO A 82 -4.41 0.70 11.79
C PRO A 82 -3.14 1.03 12.60
N GLY A 83 -2.01 0.74 11.99
CA GLY A 83 -0.69 1.18 12.46
C GLY A 83 -0.32 2.53 11.83
N ARG A 84 0.98 2.75 11.63
CA ARG A 84 1.47 4.03 11.07
C ARG A 84 1.25 4.09 9.57
N LEU A 85 0.96 5.31 9.10
CA LEU A 85 0.88 5.66 7.70
C LEU A 85 1.99 6.68 7.40
N ILE A 86 2.89 6.34 6.48
CA ILE A 86 4.13 7.08 6.22
C ILE A 86 4.13 7.53 4.76
N ARG A 87 4.31 8.84 4.55
CA ARG A 87 4.55 9.38 3.22
C ARG A 87 5.96 9.04 2.75
N VAL A 88 6.04 8.24 1.70
CA VAL A 88 7.30 7.91 1.01
C VAL A 88 7.59 9.02 0.01
N LYS A 89 8.78 9.64 0.13
CA LYS A 89 9.24 10.65 -0.82
C LYS A 89 9.89 9.95 -2.02
N GLY A 90 9.28 10.09 -3.20
CA GLY A 90 9.77 9.47 -4.43
C GLY A 90 9.39 7.98 -4.54
N ARG A 91 10.19 7.21 -5.27
CA ARG A 91 9.96 5.77 -5.46
C ARG A 91 10.58 4.99 -4.30
N MET A 92 9.77 4.14 -3.66
CA MET A 92 10.25 3.27 -2.59
C MET A 92 11.39 2.35 -3.07
N ASN A 93 12.43 2.25 -2.26
CA ASN A 93 13.54 1.31 -2.47
C ASN A 93 13.73 0.44 -1.22
N GLY A 94 14.54 -0.62 -1.35
CA GLY A 94 14.76 -1.57 -0.25
C GLY A 94 15.44 -0.96 0.99
N ALA A 95 16.26 0.08 0.84
CA ALA A 95 16.86 0.75 2.00
C ALA A 95 15.82 1.52 2.82
N MET A 96 14.97 2.30 2.14
CA MET A 96 13.85 3.02 2.76
C MET A 96 12.85 2.05 3.41
N TYR A 97 12.57 0.92 2.76
CA TYR A 97 11.68 -0.10 3.33
C TYR A 97 12.22 -0.67 4.64
N ARG A 98 13.51 -1.06 4.66
CA ARG A 98 14.15 -1.56 5.88
C ARG A 98 14.19 -0.52 6.99
N GLU A 99 14.46 0.74 6.66
CA GLU A 99 14.43 1.85 7.62
C GLU A 99 13.04 2.03 8.23
N ILE A 100 12.00 2.05 7.39
CA ILE A 100 10.61 2.14 7.84
C ILE A 100 10.24 0.95 8.75
N LEU A 101 10.62 -0.28 8.39
CA LEU A 101 10.38 -1.45 9.23
C LEU A 101 11.13 -1.39 10.55
N ASN A 102 12.39 -0.93 10.56
CA ASN A 102 13.16 -0.81 11.79
C ASN A 102 12.58 0.24 12.75
N LEU A 103 12.09 1.35 12.21
CA LEU A 103 11.53 2.46 12.98
C LEU A 103 10.07 2.19 13.40
N HIS A 104 9.31 1.43 12.63
CA HIS A 104 7.84 1.38 12.76
C HIS A 104 7.23 -0.03 12.72
N GLY A 105 7.98 -1.05 12.31
CA GLY A 105 7.55 -2.46 12.29
C GLY A 105 7.72 -3.16 13.64
N GLY A 106 8.54 -2.62 14.54
CA GLY A 106 8.69 -3.12 15.90
C GLY A 106 7.68 -2.50 16.85
N MET A 107 6.55 -3.18 17.11
CA MET A 107 5.81 -2.98 18.35
C MET A 107 6.61 -3.63 19.49
N GLY A 108 7.54 -2.88 20.09
CA GLY A 108 8.31 -3.31 21.26
C GLY A 108 9.80 -3.05 21.16
N LYS A 109 10.22 -1.81 21.43
CA LYS A 109 11.48 -1.58 22.15
C LYS A 109 11.10 -0.94 23.48
N ASN A 110 11.13 -1.73 24.54
CA ASN A 110 11.15 -1.21 25.90
C ASN A 110 12.39 -0.31 26.01
N THR A 111 12.20 0.99 26.02
CA THR A 111 13.16 1.91 26.61
C THR A 111 13.05 1.74 28.13
N SER A 112 13.75 0.74 28.66
CA SER A 112 14.20 0.80 30.03
C SER A 112 15.22 1.93 30.12
N ASN A 113 14.75 3.15 30.39
CA ASN A 113 15.59 4.16 30.99
C ASN A 113 15.79 3.73 32.44
N SER A 114 16.98 3.22 32.72
CA SER A 114 17.51 3.08 34.07
C SER A 114 17.57 4.48 34.69
N VAL A 115 16.98 4.62 35.87
CA VAL A 115 17.40 5.63 36.86
C VAL A 115 18.72 5.18 37.45
#